data_AF-A0A2E1QNM1-F1
#
_entry.id   AF-A0A2E1QNM1-F1
#
_cell.length_a   1.000
_cell.length_b   1.000
_cell.length_c   1.000
_cell.angle_alpha   90.00
_cell.angle_beta   90.00
_cell.angle_gamma   90.00
#
_symmetry.space_group_name_H-M   'P 1'
#
loop_
_entity.id
_entity.type
_entity.pdbx_description
1 polymer ?
#
loop_
_entity_poly.entity_id
_entity_poly.type
_entity_poly.pdbx_seq_one_letter_code
_entity_poly.pdbx_strand_id
1 'polypeptide(L)'
;MKISFNWILLTLGFYFVISIFQITAVTDSLLFIFNINNTFLEGLTFIVSIFLTFTPLVGPVLGILGATLVWDWNILFAVLLFFWPYFFLFLGMFFSPAKKTEKKKNEEQIVDAEIIDEEKF
;
A
#
# COMPACT_ATOMS: atom_id res chain seq x y z
N MET A 1 11.14 -15.58 -7.37
CA MET A 1 9.95 -15.94 -6.56
C MET A 1 8.76 -16.05 -7.52
N LYS A 2 8.13 -17.23 -7.67
CA LYS A 2 6.92 -17.37 -8.51
C LYS A 2 5.70 -17.03 -7.64
N ILE A 3 4.97 -15.98 -8.01
CA ILE A 3 3.69 -15.64 -7.37
C ILE A 3 2.64 -16.60 -7.93
N SER A 4 1.92 -17.31 -7.06
CA SER A 4 0.85 -18.22 -7.52
C SER A 4 -0.38 -17.42 -7.96
N PHE A 5 -1.15 -17.97 -8.88
CA PHE A 5 -2.37 -17.34 -9.39
C PHE A 5 -3.37 -16.96 -8.28
N ASN A 6 -3.49 -17.78 -7.24
CA ASN A 6 -4.35 -17.52 -6.09
C ASN A 6 -3.96 -16.23 -5.34
N TRP A 7 -2.65 -15.95 -5.22
CA TRP A 7 -2.18 -14.70 -4.61
C TRP A 7 -2.52 -13.47 -5.44
N ILE A 8 -2.53 -13.59 -6.77
CA ILE A 8 -2.95 -12.51 -7.67
C ILE A 8 -4.43 -12.20 -7.47
N LEU A 9 -5.28 -13.22 -7.50
CA LEU A 9 -6.72 -13.05 -7.28
C LEU A 9 -7.04 -12.45 -5.91
N LEU A 10 -6.36 -12.92 -4.85
CA LEU A 10 -6.55 -12.39 -3.51
C LEU A 10 -6.17 -10.90 -3.43
N THR A 11 -5.03 -10.52 -4.01
CA THR A 11 -4.56 -9.13 -4.01
C THR A 11 -5.50 -8.24 -4.82
N LEU A 12 -5.97 -8.72 -5.98
CA LEU A 12 -6.92 -8.00 -6.83
C LEU A 12 -8.27 -7.78 -6.12
N GLY A 13 -8.78 -8.82 -5.47
CA GLY A 13 -10.01 -8.74 -4.68
C GLY A 13 -9.88 -7.77 -3.50
N PHE A 14 -8.76 -7.82 -2.79
CA PHE A 14 -8.47 -6.88 -1.71
C PHE A 14 -8.39 -5.44 -2.23
N TYR A 15 -7.68 -5.20 -3.33
CA TYR A 15 -7.61 -3.89 -3.96
C TYR A 15 -9.00 -3.36 -4.36
N PHE A 16 -9.84 -4.22 -4.93
CA PHE A 16 -11.20 -3.87 -5.32
C PHE A 16 -12.05 -3.45 -4.11
N VAL A 17 -12.05 -4.24 -3.04
CA VAL A 17 -12.81 -3.92 -1.81
C VAL A 17 -12.34 -2.61 -1.22
N ILE A 18 -11.04 -2.42 -1.05
CA ILE A 18 -10.47 -1.17 -0.52
C ILE A 18 -10.85 0.03 -1.40
N SER A 19 -10.82 -0.13 -2.72
CA SER A 19 -11.20 0.94 -3.64
C SER A 19 -12.65 1.39 -3.43
N ILE A 20 -13.57 0.46 -3.17
CA ILE A 20 -14.97 0.82 -2.86
C ILE A 20 -15.03 1.70 -1.61
N PHE A 21 -14.37 1.28 -0.52
CA PHE A 21 -14.33 2.08 0.71
C PHE A 21 -13.71 3.47 0.47
N GLN A 22 -12.63 3.56 -0.29
CA GLN A 22 -12.01 4.84 -0.61
C GLN A 22 -12.95 5.76 -1.41
N ILE A 23 -13.64 5.22 -2.42
CA ILE A 23 -14.59 5.99 -3.25
C ILE A 23 -15.78 6.47 -2.41
N THR A 24 -16.34 5.61 -1.56
CA THR A 24 -17.45 5.98 -0.69
C THR A 24 -17.02 7.05 0.31
N ALA A 25 -15.84 6.92 0.93
CA ALA A 25 -15.33 7.92 1.86
C ALA A 25 -15.12 9.29 1.20
N VAL A 26 -14.58 9.33 -0.02
CA VAL A 26 -14.44 10.58 -0.79
C VAL A 26 -15.81 11.17 -1.14
N THR A 27 -16.76 10.33 -1.53
CA THR A 27 -18.13 10.75 -1.83
C THR A 27 -18.79 11.38 -0.61
N ASP A 28 -18.77 10.69 0.51
CA ASP A 28 -19.39 11.16 1.76
C ASP A 28 -18.75 12.46 2.25
N SER A 29 -17.43 12.61 2.10
CA SER A 29 -16.77 13.89 2.37
C SER A 29 -17.30 15.02 1.51
N LEU A 30 -17.53 14.80 0.21
CA LEU A 30 -18.04 15.83 -0.68
C LEU A 30 -19.51 16.16 -0.37
N LEU A 31 -20.33 15.15 -0.12
CA LEU A 31 -21.73 15.34 0.29
C LEU A 31 -21.80 16.16 1.58
N PHE A 32 -20.94 15.85 2.55
CA PHE A 32 -20.83 16.58 3.81
C PHE A 32 -20.37 18.03 3.62
N ILE A 33 -19.29 18.25 2.87
CA ILE A 33 -18.71 19.60 2.64
C ILE A 33 -19.68 20.51 1.87
N PHE A 34 -20.34 19.97 0.84
CA PHE A 34 -21.24 20.74 -0.02
C PHE A 34 -22.71 20.70 0.45
N ASN A 35 -23.00 20.00 1.55
CA ASN A 35 -24.36 19.81 2.09
C ASN A 35 -25.36 19.35 1.01
N ILE A 36 -24.96 18.34 0.24
CA ILE A 36 -25.75 17.81 -0.88
C ILE A 36 -26.78 16.84 -0.34
N ASN A 37 -28.06 17.23 -0.39
CA ASN A 37 -29.18 16.41 0.06
C ASN A 37 -30.08 15.91 -1.09
N ASN A 38 -29.65 16.11 -2.35
CA ASN A 38 -30.40 15.73 -3.54
C ASN A 38 -29.79 14.45 -4.16
N THR A 39 -30.61 13.41 -4.33
CA THR A 39 -30.20 12.10 -4.87
C THR A 39 -29.56 12.17 -6.26
N PHE A 40 -30.01 13.09 -7.12
CA PHE A 40 -29.40 13.28 -8.44
C PHE A 40 -27.97 13.83 -8.33
N LEU A 41 -27.77 14.83 -7.47
CA LEU A 41 -26.45 15.40 -7.22
C LEU A 41 -25.55 14.43 -6.46
N GLU A 42 -26.11 13.57 -5.60
CA GLU A 42 -25.40 12.50 -4.94
C GLU A 42 -24.81 11.50 -5.95
N GLY A 43 -25.62 11.04 -6.91
CA GLY A 43 -25.15 10.17 -7.98
C GLY A 43 -24.06 10.80 -8.85
N LEU A 44 -24.20 12.09 -9.19
CA LEU A 44 -23.15 12.83 -9.91
C LEU A 44 -21.87 12.95 -9.09
N THR A 45 -22.01 13.23 -7.79
CA THR A 45 -20.87 13.34 -6.85
C THR A 45 -20.13 12.01 -6.77
N PHE A 46 -20.84 10.89 -6.66
CA PHE A 46 -20.24 9.55 -6.66
C PHE A 46 -19.40 9.27 -7.92
N ILE A 47 -19.90 9.65 -9.10
CA ILE A 47 -19.16 9.49 -10.36
C ILE A 47 -17.87 10.32 -10.34
N VAL A 48 -17.95 11.58 -9.89
CA VAL A 48 -16.78 12.46 -9.75
C VAL A 48 -15.79 11.91 -8.71
N SER A 49 -16.28 11.34 -7.61
CA SER A 49 -15.46 10.73 -6.56
C SER A 49 -14.59 9.59 -7.07
N ILE A 50 -15.03 8.81 -8.06
CA ILE A 50 -14.21 7.76 -8.67
C ILE A 50 -12.88 8.35 -9.17
N PHE A 51 -12.93 9.49 -9.86
CA PHE A 51 -11.73 10.15 -10.38
C PHE A 51 -10.92 10.84 -9.29
N LEU A 52 -11.60 11.50 -8.33
CA LEU A 52 -10.93 12.19 -7.23
C LEU A 52 -10.19 11.22 -6.31
N THR A 53 -10.76 10.04 -6.05
CA THR A 53 -10.17 9.01 -5.18
C THR A 53 -8.76 8.61 -5.61
N PHE A 54 -8.55 8.47 -6.91
CA PHE A 54 -7.25 8.11 -7.48
C PHE A 54 -6.37 9.31 -7.83
N THR A 55 -6.85 10.54 -7.58
CA THR A 55 -6.03 11.74 -7.73
C THR A 55 -5.08 11.84 -6.53
N PRO A 56 -3.75 11.90 -6.75
CA PRO A 56 -2.79 12.05 -5.66
C PRO A 56 -3.12 13.27 -4.80
N LEU A 57 -2.91 13.14 -3.49
CA LEU A 57 -3.20 14.14 -2.47
C LEU A 57 -4.71 14.42 -2.27
N VAL A 58 -5.44 14.82 -3.32
CA VAL A 58 -6.86 15.23 -3.22
C VAL A 58 -7.74 14.07 -2.74
N GLY A 59 -7.61 12.89 -3.37
CA GLY A 59 -8.37 11.70 -2.97
C GLY A 59 -8.12 11.30 -1.51
N PRO A 60 -6.84 11.10 -1.10
CA PRO A 60 -6.52 10.80 0.28
C PRO A 60 -7.02 11.84 1.29
N VAL A 61 -6.87 13.15 1.01
CA VAL A 61 -7.32 14.20 1.93
C VAL A 61 -8.84 14.15 2.11
N LEU A 62 -9.60 14.13 1.02
CA LEU A 62 -11.06 14.06 1.07
C LEU A 62 -11.53 12.75 1.72
N GLY A 63 -10.95 11.63 1.32
CA GLY A 63 -11.35 10.34 1.87
C GLY A 63 -11.03 10.17 3.35
N ILE A 64 -9.90 10.71 3.82
CA ILE A 64 -9.58 10.76 5.26
C ILE A 64 -10.60 11.63 6.00
N LEU A 65 -10.98 12.79 5.45
CA LEU A 65 -12.04 13.62 6.03
C LEU A 65 -13.38 12.88 6.08
N GLY A 66 -13.78 12.20 5.02
CA GLY A 66 -15.01 11.40 5.00
C GLY A 66 -14.99 10.29 6.04
N ALA A 67 -13.93 9.50 6.07
CA ALA A 67 -13.81 8.41 7.05
C ALA A 67 -13.78 8.93 8.50
N THR A 68 -13.15 10.08 8.77
CA THR A 68 -13.03 10.60 10.14
C THR A 68 -14.23 11.40 10.61
N LEU A 69 -14.82 12.23 9.75
CA LEU A 69 -15.90 13.16 10.10
C LEU A 69 -17.29 12.58 9.84
N VAL A 70 -17.43 11.65 8.90
CA VAL A 70 -18.73 11.04 8.54
C VAL A 70 -18.85 9.63 9.09
N TRP A 71 -17.78 8.84 9.05
CA TRP A 71 -17.80 7.45 9.55
C TRP A 71 -17.26 7.29 10.98
N ASP A 72 -16.79 8.38 11.60
CA ASP A 72 -16.18 8.38 12.94
C ASP A 72 -15.01 7.39 13.10
N TRP A 73 -14.29 7.10 12.01
CA TRP A 73 -13.11 6.24 12.09
C TRP A 73 -11.95 6.95 12.77
N ASN A 74 -11.13 6.16 13.47
CA ASN A 74 -9.85 6.65 13.96
C ASN A 74 -8.98 7.13 12.78
N ILE A 75 -8.32 8.28 12.96
CA ILE A 75 -7.44 8.88 11.94
C ILE A 75 -6.39 7.90 11.40
N LEU A 76 -5.84 7.02 12.24
CA LEU A 76 -4.85 6.02 11.82
C LEU A 76 -5.44 5.01 10.83
N PHE A 77 -6.67 4.55 11.06
CA PHE A 77 -7.35 3.64 10.14
C PHE A 77 -7.77 4.33 8.85
N ALA A 78 -8.20 5.59 8.93
CA ALA A 78 -8.50 6.41 7.75
C ALA A 78 -7.24 6.61 6.87
N VAL A 79 -6.09 6.95 7.48
CA VAL A 79 -4.81 7.05 6.77
C VAL A 79 -4.41 5.70 6.18
N LEU A 80 -4.52 4.62 6.96
CA LEU A 80 -4.17 3.29 6.49
C LEU A 80 -5.03 2.87 5.29
N LEU A 81 -6.31 3.26 5.22
CA LEU A 81 -7.17 2.97 4.08
C LEU A 81 -6.58 3.48 2.75
N PHE A 82 -5.96 4.67 2.74
CA PHE A 82 -5.37 5.27 1.53
C PHE A 82 -3.91 4.88 1.30
N PHE A 83 -3.17 4.63 2.38
CA PHE A 83 -1.73 4.38 2.32
C PHE A 83 -1.34 2.93 2.62
N TRP A 84 -2.30 2.01 2.60
CA TRP A 84 -2.07 0.58 2.86
C TRP A 84 -0.93 -0.05 2.05
N PRO A 85 -0.71 0.25 0.74
CA PRO A 85 0.37 -0.40 0.00
C PRO A 85 1.74 0.01 0.54
N TYR A 86 1.89 1.27 0.93
CA TYR A 86 3.11 1.80 1.53
C TYR A 86 3.37 1.20 2.91
N PHE A 87 2.32 0.95 3.69
CA PHE A 87 2.44 0.27 4.98
C PHE A 87 2.97 -1.15 4.83
N PHE A 88 2.43 -1.94 3.90
CA PHE A 88 2.95 -3.30 3.63
C PHE A 88 4.35 -3.29 3.02
N LEU A 89 4.68 -2.30 2.17
CA LEU A 89 6.03 -2.13 1.65
C LEU A 89 7.02 -1.84 2.79
N PHE A 90 6.67 -0.92 3.70
CA PHE A 90 7.47 -0.60 4.88
C PHE A 90 7.68 -1.82 5.79
N LEU A 91 6.62 -2.57 6.08
CA LEU A 91 6.72 -3.84 6.83
C LEU A 91 7.65 -4.84 6.11
N GLY A 92 7.50 -4.98 4.79
CA GLY A 92 8.35 -5.85 3.98
C GLY A 92 9.82 -5.47 4.07
N MET A 93 10.14 -4.17 4.07
CA MET A 93 11.52 -3.69 4.26
C MET A 93 12.04 -3.98 5.67
N PHE A 94 11.22 -3.76 6.71
CA PHE A 94 11.62 -3.95 8.10
C PHE A 94 11.87 -5.42 8.46
N PHE A 95 11.02 -6.32 7.97
CA PHE A 95 11.12 -7.76 8.22
C PHE A 95 11.96 -8.50 7.18
N SER A 96 12.47 -7.81 6.16
CA SER A 96 13.37 -8.42 5.19
C SER A 96 14.64 -8.88 5.93
N PRO A 97 14.97 -10.18 5.91
CA PRO A 97 16.20 -10.64 6.52
C PRO A 97 17.35 -9.91 5.83
N ALA A 98 18.10 -9.12 6.59
CA ALA A 98 19.33 -8.50 6.11
C ALA A 98 20.15 -9.61 5.46
N LYS A 99 20.30 -9.53 4.13
CA LYS A 99 21.10 -10.49 3.36
C LYS A 99 22.52 -10.40 3.91
N LYS A 100 22.90 -11.33 4.79
CA LYS A 100 24.30 -11.62 5.14
C LYS A 100 24.95 -12.17 3.87
N THR A 101 25.40 -11.29 2.98
CA THR A 101 26.00 -11.70 1.70
C THR A 101 27.47 -11.31 1.57
N GLU A 102 28.19 -11.09 2.68
CA GLU A 102 29.63 -10.79 2.60
C GLU A 102 30.56 -11.73 3.36
N LYS A 103 30.11 -12.54 4.34
CA LYS A 103 31.06 -13.35 5.12
C LYS A 103 31.50 -14.65 4.44
N LYS A 104 30.63 -15.29 3.65
CA LYS A 104 30.94 -16.61 3.07
C LYS A 104 31.87 -16.56 1.85
N LYS A 105 31.83 -15.47 1.08
CA LYS A 105 32.67 -15.30 -0.11
C LYS A 105 34.14 -15.05 0.25
N ASN A 106 34.40 -14.38 1.39
CA ASN A 106 35.76 -14.11 1.86
C ASN A 106 36.42 -15.38 2.42
N GLU A 107 35.70 -16.22 3.16
CA GLU A 107 36.26 -17.46 3.72
C GLU A 107 36.64 -18.47 2.62
N GLU A 108 35.80 -18.66 1.59
CA GLU A 108 36.14 -19.50 0.43
C GLU A 108 37.32 -18.93 -0.38
N GLN A 109 37.39 -17.61 -0.60
CA GLN A 109 38.52 -16.98 -1.29
C GLN A 109 39.85 -17.04 -0.51
N ILE A 110 39.80 -16.96 0.83
CA ILE A 110 40.99 -17.06 1.68
C ILE A 110 41.50 -18.50 1.68
N VAL A 111 40.60 -19.49 1.78
CA VAL A 111 40.94 -20.91 1.73
C VAL A 111 41.50 -21.31 0.36
N ASP A 112 40.88 -20.84 -0.73
CA ASP A 112 41.38 -21.10 -2.08
C ASP A 112 42.76 -20.45 -2.33
N ALA A 113 43.03 -19.28 -1.74
CA ALA A 113 44.34 -18.64 -1.84
C ALA A 113 45.43 -19.36 -1.03
N GLU A 114 45.10 -19.86 0.16
CA GLU A 114 46.02 -20.60 1.03
C GLU A 114 46.43 -21.95 0.42
N ILE A 115 45.49 -22.67 -0.23
CA ILE A 115 45.76 -23.95 -0.90
C ILE A 115 46.73 -23.79 -2.09
N ILE A 116 46.64 -22.68 -2.84
CA ILE A 116 47.50 -22.43 -4.01
C ILE A 116 48.96 -22.13 -3.61
N ASP A 117 49.17 -21.55 -2.43
CA ASP A 117 50.51 -21.27 -1.92
C ASP A 117 51.19 -22.54 -1.36
N GLU A 118 50.43 -23.49 -0.80
CA GLU A 118 50.97 -24.77 -0.34
C GLU A 118 51.39 -25.71 -1.50
N GLU A 119 50.72 -25.69 -2.65
CA GLU A 119 51.09 -26.52 -3.82
C GLU A 119 52.35 -26.04 -4.57
N LYS A 120 52.88 -24.84 -4.24
CA LYS A 120 54.03 -24.24 -4.92
C LYS A 120 55.39 -24.52 -4.29
N PHE A 121 55.43 -25.24 -3.16
CA PHE A 121 56.67 -25.66 -2.48
C PHE A 121 56.90 -27.16 -2.60
#